data_AF-A0A554JJI4-F1
#
_entry.id   AF-A0A554JJI4-F1
#
_cell.length_a   1.000
_cell.length_b   1.000
_cell.length_c   1.000
_cell.angle_alpha   90.00
_cell.angle_beta   90.00
_cell.angle_gamma   90.00
#
_symmetry.space_group_name_H-M   'P 1'
#
loop_
_entity.id
_entity.type
_entity.pdbx_description
1 polymer ?
#
loop_
_entity_poly.entity_id
_entity_poly.type
_entity_poly.pdbx_seq_one_letter_code
_entity_poly.pdbx_strand_id
1 'polypeptide(L)'
;MGYVFWWLIAAVPCFLLAYINGADLNFRLKSVNYDDGFWKSSKNFFSEGFRLLIHDYFGVFCPWSWEVAKRHRLADMRTYLGADGKHHDTLGFITATDCDNAEKQEAIARQAYISRTKHWAHGVFLFLIAPIQGVFMIVSGGIMGIVELGRYLKGKNT
;
A
#
# COMPACT_ATOMS: atom_id res chain seq x y z
N MET A 1 -11.60 3.76 -29.22
CA MET A 1 -10.62 2.68 -28.93
C MET A 1 -9.27 3.22 -28.48
N GLY A 2 -8.58 4.09 -29.23
CA GLY A 2 -7.26 4.62 -28.83
C GLY A 2 -7.21 5.33 -27.48
N TYR A 3 -8.21 6.17 -27.16
CA TYR A 3 -8.30 6.83 -25.85
C TYR A 3 -8.44 5.87 -24.66
N VAL A 4 -9.18 4.78 -24.84
CA VAL A 4 -9.38 3.76 -23.78
C VAL A 4 -8.09 2.99 -23.53
N PHE A 5 -7.33 2.68 -24.58
CA PHE A 5 -6.04 2.02 -24.48
C PHE A 5 -5.03 2.88 -23.70
N TRP A 6 -4.88 4.17 -24.06
CA TRP A 6 -4.01 5.09 -23.32
C TRP A 6 -4.48 5.34 -21.89
N TRP A 7 -5.79 5.34 -21.65
CA TRP A 7 -6.36 5.44 -20.31
C TRP A 7 -5.97 4.26 -19.43
N LEU A 8 -6.07 3.02 -19.95
CA LEU A 8 -5.65 1.83 -19.22
C LEU A 8 -4.15 1.88 -18.88
N ILE A 9 -3.31 2.31 -19.83
CA ILE A 9 -1.86 2.45 -19.60
C ILE A 9 -1.56 3.47 -18.49
N ALA A 10 -2.25 4.61 -18.47
CA ALA A 10 -2.04 5.65 -17.47
C ALA A 10 -2.66 5.30 -16.10
N ALA A 11 -3.77 4.57 -16.06
CA ALA A 11 -4.45 4.21 -14.82
C ALA A 11 -3.60 3.31 -13.92
N VAL A 12 -2.81 2.40 -14.50
CA VAL A 12 -1.94 1.47 -13.74
C VAL A 12 -0.90 2.19 -12.86
N PRO A 13 -0.02 3.07 -13.38
CA PRO A 13 0.96 3.78 -12.55
C PRO A 13 0.29 4.75 -11.57
N CYS A 14 -0.84 5.35 -11.92
CA CYS A 14 -1.58 6.26 -11.03
C CYS A 14 -2.19 5.52 -9.84
N PHE A 15 -2.78 4.35 -10.09
CA PHE A 15 -3.28 3.46 -9.05
C PHE A 15 -2.14 2.98 -8.14
N LEU A 16 -1.01 2.56 -8.72
CA LEU A 16 0.16 2.15 -7.95
C LEU A 16 0.62 3.28 -7.03
N LEU A 17 0.83 4.49 -7.56
CA LEU A 17 1.21 5.64 -6.74
C LEU A 17 0.21 5.94 -5.61
N ALA A 18 -1.10 5.90 -5.90
CA ALA A 18 -2.13 6.16 -4.90
C ALA A 18 -2.11 5.11 -3.78
N TYR A 19 -1.91 3.85 -4.16
CA TYR A 19 -1.76 2.74 -3.21
C TYR A 19 -0.52 2.92 -2.34
N ILE A 20 0.64 3.23 -2.93
CA ILE A 20 1.90 3.34 -2.19
C ILE A 20 1.84 4.52 -1.22
N ASN A 21 1.29 5.67 -1.62
CA ASN A 21 1.04 6.79 -0.70
C ASN A 21 0.10 6.40 0.44
N GLY A 22 -0.97 5.65 0.15
CA GLY A 22 -1.86 5.11 1.18
C GLY A 22 -1.13 4.15 2.14
N ALA A 23 -0.22 3.33 1.63
CA ALA A 23 0.58 2.42 2.45
C ALA A 23 1.61 3.15 3.32
N ASP A 24 2.23 4.21 2.78
CA ASP A 24 3.19 5.06 3.49
C ASP A 24 2.54 5.81 4.65
N LEU A 25 1.36 6.40 4.42
CA LEU A 25 0.56 7.07 5.46
C LEU A 25 0.10 6.12 6.58
N ASN A 26 0.03 4.81 6.30
CA ASN A 26 -0.25 3.78 7.30
C ASN A 26 1.03 3.16 7.90
N PHE A 27 2.21 3.75 7.64
CA PHE A 27 3.51 3.29 8.10
C PHE A 27 3.82 1.82 7.73
N ARG A 28 3.25 1.32 6.62
CA ARG A 28 3.45 -0.05 6.15
C ARG A 28 4.64 -0.20 5.19
N LEU A 29 5.15 0.91 4.66
CA LEU A 29 6.42 0.93 3.94
C LEU A 29 7.57 1.05 4.94
N LYS A 30 8.70 0.38 4.67
CA LYS A 30 9.88 0.62 5.49
C LYS A 30 10.38 2.01 5.13
N SER A 31 10.57 2.85 6.14
CA SER A 31 10.92 4.26 5.98
C SER A 31 11.98 4.44 4.91
N VAL A 32 11.63 5.15 3.84
CA VAL A 32 12.56 5.48 2.77
C VAL A 32 13.61 6.42 3.38
N ASN A 33 14.85 5.96 3.49
CA ASN A 33 15.95 6.83 3.92
C ASN A 33 16.15 7.91 2.84
N TYR A 34 15.70 9.13 3.12
CA TYR A 34 15.86 10.27 2.21
C TYR A 34 17.33 10.63 1.96
N ASP A 35 18.25 10.14 2.81
CA ASP A 35 19.70 10.31 2.68
C ASP A 35 20.30 9.54 1.48
N ASP A 36 19.56 8.57 0.91
CA ASP A 36 20.02 7.75 -0.22
C ASP A 36 19.94 8.46 -1.60
N GLY A 37 19.42 9.70 -1.64
CA GLY A 37 19.23 10.49 -2.86
C GLY A 37 17.94 10.15 -3.63
N PHE A 38 17.41 11.11 -4.39
CA PHE A 38 16.08 11.05 -5.02
C PHE A 38 15.81 9.78 -5.85
N TRP A 39 16.75 9.38 -6.71
CA TRP A 39 16.55 8.23 -7.61
C TRP A 39 16.53 6.88 -6.87
N LYS A 40 17.40 6.72 -5.87
CA LYS A 40 17.46 5.49 -5.07
C LYS A 40 16.27 5.40 -4.11
N SER A 41 15.91 6.53 -3.49
CA SER A 41 14.70 6.71 -2.70
C SER A 41 13.44 6.34 -3.51
N SER A 42 13.28 6.92 -4.70
CA SER A 42 12.15 6.64 -5.60
C SER A 42 12.11 5.16 -6.01
N LYS A 43 13.24 4.57 -6.42
CA LYS A 43 13.30 3.15 -6.80
C LYS A 43 12.88 2.24 -5.64
N ASN A 44 13.38 2.49 -4.44
CA ASN A 44 13.03 1.72 -3.25
C ASN A 44 11.55 1.89 -2.90
N PHE A 45 11.04 3.12 -2.92
CA PHE A 45 9.62 3.44 -2.69
C PHE A 45 8.69 2.66 -3.63
N PHE A 46 8.96 2.71 -4.94
CA PHE A 46 8.16 1.97 -5.93
C PHE A 46 8.31 0.45 -5.79
N SER A 47 9.52 -0.05 -5.54
CA SER A 47 9.79 -1.48 -5.40
C SER A 47 9.12 -2.08 -4.16
N GLU A 48 9.24 -1.41 -3.00
CA GLU A 48 8.56 -1.86 -1.78
C GLU A 48 7.05 -1.75 -1.90
N GLY A 49 6.58 -0.63 -2.44
CA GLY A 49 5.18 -0.39 -2.70
C GLY A 49 4.54 -1.43 -3.61
N PHE A 50 5.22 -1.81 -4.70
CA PHE A 50 4.77 -2.89 -5.58
C PHE A 50 4.79 -4.26 -4.89
N ARG A 51 5.82 -4.55 -4.09
CA ARG A 51 5.87 -5.79 -3.30
C ARG A 51 4.70 -5.87 -2.32
N LEU A 52 4.40 -4.77 -1.63
CA LEU A 52 3.28 -4.67 -0.70
C LEU A 52 1.95 -4.81 -1.45
N LEU A 53 1.81 -4.19 -2.63
CA LEU A 53 0.61 -4.32 -3.46
C LEU A 53 0.35 -5.78 -3.84
N ILE A 54 1.38 -6.50 -4.30
CA ILE A 54 1.27 -7.92 -4.61
C ILE A 54 0.92 -8.72 -3.36
N HIS A 55 1.60 -8.46 -2.23
CA HIS A 55 1.33 -9.14 -0.97
C HIS A 55 -0.13 -8.98 -0.54
N ASP A 56 -0.68 -7.77 -0.64
CA ASP A 56 -2.05 -7.51 -0.25
C ASP A 56 -3.05 -8.15 -1.23
N TYR A 57 -2.82 -8.04 -2.54
CA TYR A 57 -3.71 -8.59 -3.56
C TYR A 57 -3.72 -10.12 -3.59
N PHE A 58 -2.55 -10.75 -3.58
CA PHE A 58 -2.39 -12.21 -3.72
C PHE A 58 -2.34 -12.95 -2.38
N GLY A 59 -1.98 -12.26 -1.30
CA GLY A 59 -1.97 -12.77 0.07
C GLY A 59 -3.22 -12.33 0.82
N VAL A 60 -3.19 -11.14 1.42
CA VAL A 60 -4.18 -10.66 2.41
C VAL A 60 -5.62 -10.67 1.90
N PHE A 61 -5.85 -10.34 0.63
CA PHE A 61 -7.17 -10.25 0.00
C PHE A 61 -7.42 -11.33 -1.06
N CYS A 62 -6.60 -12.39 -1.06
CA CYS A 62 -6.64 -13.50 -1.99
C CYS A 62 -8.08 -13.93 -2.37
N PRO A 63 -8.53 -13.65 -3.61
CA PRO A 63 -9.89 -13.99 -4.06
C PRO A 63 -10.09 -15.48 -4.32
N TRP A 64 -9.02 -16.21 -4.65
CA TRP A 64 -9.11 -17.64 -4.98
C TRP A 64 -8.98 -18.59 -3.78
N SER A 65 -8.46 -18.15 -2.63
CA SER A 65 -8.31 -19.03 -1.46
C SER A 65 -8.43 -18.30 -0.13
N TRP A 66 -9.42 -18.69 0.68
CA TRP A 66 -9.58 -18.19 2.05
C TRP A 66 -8.42 -18.62 2.94
N GLU A 67 -7.93 -19.86 2.80
CA GLU A 67 -6.82 -20.36 3.62
C GLU A 67 -5.53 -19.57 3.38
N VAL A 68 -5.25 -19.20 2.14
CA VAL A 68 -4.12 -18.31 1.81
C VAL A 68 -4.32 -16.93 2.43
N ALA A 69 -5.51 -16.34 2.26
CA ALA A 69 -5.83 -15.04 2.86
C ALA A 69 -5.68 -15.06 4.38
N LYS A 70 -6.21 -16.09 5.04
CA LYS A 70 -6.14 -16.28 6.49
C LYS A 70 -4.69 -16.36 6.97
N ARG A 71 -3.84 -17.17 6.32
CA ARG A 71 -2.43 -17.29 6.69
C ARG A 71 -1.70 -15.95 6.59
N HIS A 72 -1.87 -15.22 5.50
CA HIS A 72 -1.23 -13.91 5.32
C HIS A 72 -1.76 -12.86 6.31
N ARG A 73 -3.07 -12.81 6.53
CA ARG A 73 -3.69 -11.93 7.53
C ARG A 73 -3.17 -12.18 8.93
N LEU A 74 -3.02 -13.45 9.34
CA LEU A 74 -2.49 -13.79 10.66
C LEU A 74 -1.00 -13.42 10.79
N ALA A 75 -0.20 -13.63 9.73
CA ALA A 75 1.21 -13.24 9.71
C ALA A 75 1.40 -11.71 9.80
N ASP A 76 0.59 -10.94 9.06
CA ASP A 76 0.60 -9.47 9.11
C ASP A 76 0.15 -8.98 10.49
N MET A 77 -0.92 -9.56 11.04
CA MET A 77 -1.44 -9.19 12.35
C MET A 77 -0.41 -9.47 13.46
N ARG A 78 0.27 -10.62 13.40
CA ARG A 78 1.37 -10.95 14.32
C ARG A 78 2.47 -9.88 14.30
N THR A 79 2.83 -9.41 13.11
CA THR A 79 3.83 -8.34 12.94
C THR A 79 3.31 -7.01 13.49
N TYR A 80 2.03 -6.69 13.24
CA TYR A 80 1.42 -5.42 13.64
C TYR A 80 1.16 -5.31 15.15
N LEU A 81 0.83 -6.42 15.82
CA LEU A 81 0.59 -6.47 17.26
C LEU A 81 1.88 -6.34 18.07
N GLY A 82 3.02 -6.76 17.52
CA GLY A 82 4.30 -6.70 18.23
C GLY A 82 4.32 -7.55 19.51
N ALA A 83 5.20 -7.19 20.46
CA ALA A 83 5.33 -7.92 21.73
C ALA A 83 4.18 -7.64 22.70
N ASP A 84 3.63 -6.42 22.66
CA ASP A 84 2.70 -5.94 23.70
C ASP A 84 1.22 -6.16 23.36
N GLY A 85 0.87 -6.48 22.11
CA GLY A 85 -0.52 -6.60 21.69
C GLY A 85 -1.24 -5.26 21.56
N LYS A 86 -2.49 -5.30 21.08
CA LYS A 86 -3.32 -4.10 20.85
C LYS A 86 -4.80 -4.38 21.11
N HIS A 87 -5.53 -3.31 21.44
CA HIS A 87 -6.98 -3.38 21.58
C HIS A 87 -7.68 -3.17 20.23
N HIS A 88 -8.65 -4.02 19.92
CA HIS A 88 -9.52 -3.93 18.75
C HIS A 88 -10.99 -3.89 19.20
N ASP A 89 -11.79 -3.01 18.62
CA ASP A 89 -13.15 -2.71 19.10
C ASP A 89 -14.06 -3.95 19.21
N THR A 90 -13.96 -4.90 18.28
CA THR A 90 -14.77 -6.13 18.27
C THR A 90 -14.07 -7.35 18.87
N LEU A 91 -12.74 -7.39 18.84
CA LEU A 91 -11.97 -8.58 19.24
C LEU A 91 -11.43 -8.45 20.67
N GLY A 92 -11.59 -7.26 21.28
CA GLY A 92 -10.97 -6.91 22.55
C GLY A 92 -9.45 -6.78 22.42
N PHE A 93 -8.76 -7.03 23.51
CA PHE A 93 -7.29 -7.06 23.53
C PHE A 93 -6.77 -8.35 22.88
N ILE A 94 -5.96 -8.20 21.83
CA ILE A 94 -5.35 -9.29 21.07
C ILE A 94 -3.84 -9.16 21.09
N THR A 95 -3.16 -10.28 21.21
CA THR A 95 -1.69 -10.38 21.25
C THR A 95 -1.17 -11.25 20.10
N ALA A 96 0.14 -11.22 19.86
CA ALA A 96 0.76 -12.03 18.82
C ALA A 96 0.56 -13.55 19.03
N THR A 97 0.37 -14.02 20.27
CA THR A 97 0.11 -15.44 20.56
C THR A 97 -1.31 -15.85 20.23
N ASP A 98 -2.28 -14.92 20.25
CA ASP A 98 -3.66 -15.18 19.84
C ASP A 98 -3.76 -15.51 18.35
N CYS A 99 -2.79 -15.05 17.53
CA CYS A 99 -2.68 -15.43 16.13
C CYS A 99 -2.34 -16.92 15.92
N ASP A 100 -1.80 -17.60 16.93
CA ASP A 100 -1.45 -19.02 16.88
C ASP A 100 -2.57 -19.92 17.48
N ASN A 101 -3.60 -19.32 18.10
CA ASN A 101 -4.73 -20.05 18.69
C ASN A 101 -5.81 -20.37 17.64
N ALA A 102 -5.99 -21.65 17.33
CA ALA A 102 -6.94 -22.13 16.32
C ALA A 102 -8.38 -21.62 16.51
N GLU A 103 -8.83 -21.43 17.76
CA GLU A 103 -10.18 -20.96 18.07
C GLU A 103 -10.34 -19.46 17.76
N LYS A 104 -9.27 -18.68 17.89
CA LYS A 104 -9.30 -17.22 17.68
C LYS A 104 -8.91 -16.81 16.26
N GLN A 105 -8.11 -17.63 15.58
CA GLN A 105 -7.57 -17.34 14.24
C GLN A 105 -8.64 -16.93 13.22
N GLU A 106 -9.79 -17.62 13.21
CA GLU A 106 -10.85 -17.32 12.26
C GLU A 106 -11.49 -15.95 12.53
N ALA A 107 -11.75 -15.64 13.80
CA ALA A 107 -12.31 -14.35 14.19
C ALA A 107 -11.33 -13.21 13.89
N ILE A 108 -10.04 -13.38 14.24
CA ILE A 108 -8.98 -12.41 13.97
C ILE A 108 -8.86 -12.13 12.47
N ALA A 109 -8.76 -13.18 11.65
CA ALA A 109 -8.60 -13.03 10.19
C ALA A 109 -9.82 -12.38 9.51
N ARG A 110 -11.03 -12.53 10.07
CA ARG A 110 -12.24 -11.92 9.52
C ARG A 110 -12.46 -10.48 9.96
N GLN A 111 -12.22 -10.18 11.24
CA GLN A 111 -12.61 -8.91 11.85
C GLN A 111 -11.51 -7.86 11.83
N ALA A 112 -10.24 -8.28 11.91
CA ALA A 112 -9.12 -7.34 11.95
C ALA A 112 -8.77 -6.74 10.57
N TYR A 113 -9.45 -7.18 9.51
CA TYR A 113 -9.25 -6.74 8.14
C TYR A 113 -10.58 -6.42 7.48
N ILE A 114 -10.58 -5.45 6.57
CA ILE A 114 -11.73 -5.20 5.70
C ILE A 114 -12.10 -6.51 4.97
N SER A 115 -13.41 -6.76 4.86
CA SER A 115 -13.90 -7.93 4.13
C SER A 115 -13.36 -7.92 2.69
N ARG A 116 -12.95 -9.08 2.20
CA ARG A 116 -12.39 -9.26 0.85
C ARG A 116 -13.23 -8.58 -0.23
N THR A 117 -14.55 -8.79 -0.21
CA THR A 117 -15.49 -8.23 -1.18
C THR A 117 -15.48 -6.69 -1.16
N LYS A 118 -15.51 -6.08 0.04
CA LYS A 118 -15.44 -4.61 0.16
C LYS A 118 -14.11 -4.06 -0.35
N HIS A 119 -13.00 -4.74 -0.08
CA HIS A 119 -11.68 -4.29 -0.57
C HIS A 119 -11.63 -4.30 -2.11
N TRP A 120 -12.06 -5.39 -2.74
CA TRP A 120 -12.08 -5.49 -4.20
C TRP A 120 -13.08 -4.52 -4.86
N ALA A 121 -14.28 -4.37 -4.30
CA ALA A 121 -15.25 -3.38 -4.78
C ALA A 121 -14.68 -1.95 -4.70
N HIS A 122 -13.99 -1.63 -3.60
CA HIS A 122 -13.32 -0.35 -3.43
C HIS A 122 -12.16 -0.17 -4.43
N GLY A 123 -11.35 -1.22 -4.66
CA GLY A 123 -10.27 -1.20 -5.64
C GLY A 123 -10.77 -0.98 -7.07
N VAL A 124 -11.85 -1.66 -7.47
CA VAL A 124 -12.51 -1.44 -8.76
C VAL A 124 -13.05 -0.02 -8.87
N PHE A 125 -13.68 0.50 -7.81
CA PHE A 125 -14.15 1.88 -7.78
C PHE A 125 -13.00 2.88 -7.93
N LEU A 126 -11.90 2.71 -7.17
CA LEU A 126 -10.70 3.55 -7.28
C LEU A 126 -10.08 3.48 -8.67
N PHE A 127 -10.05 2.32 -9.31
CA PHE A 127 -9.59 2.18 -10.68
C PHE A 127 -10.46 2.99 -11.67
N LEU A 128 -11.77 3.02 -11.47
CA LEU A 128 -12.69 3.80 -12.31
C LEU A 128 -12.50 5.33 -12.15
N ILE A 129 -12.14 5.80 -10.95
CA ILE A 129 -11.94 7.24 -10.67
C ILE A 129 -10.46 7.69 -10.70
N ALA A 130 -9.52 6.75 -10.88
CA ALA A 130 -8.08 6.96 -10.99
C ALA A 130 -7.61 8.13 -11.89
N PRO A 131 -8.24 8.47 -13.04
CA PRO A 131 -7.80 9.59 -13.87
C PRO A 131 -7.69 10.92 -13.12
N ILE A 132 -8.52 11.16 -12.09
CA ILE A 132 -8.48 12.42 -11.33
C ILE A 132 -7.22 12.50 -10.46
N GLN A 133 -6.89 11.42 -9.74
CA GLN A 133 -5.70 11.38 -8.89
C GLN A 133 -4.40 11.27 -9.69
N GLY A 134 -4.44 10.57 -10.81
CA GLY A 134 -3.31 10.41 -11.71
C GLY A 134 -2.80 11.71 -12.31
N VAL A 135 -3.73 12.54 -12.81
CA VAL A 135 -3.40 13.87 -13.35
C VAL A 135 -2.80 14.75 -12.26
N PHE A 136 -3.36 14.74 -11.05
CA PHE A 136 -2.85 15.54 -9.94
C PHE A 136 -1.42 15.14 -9.57
N MET A 137 -1.11 13.85 -9.53
CA MET A 137 0.22 13.35 -9.17
C MET A 137 1.28 13.54 -10.25
N ILE A 138 0.93 13.43 -11.54
CA ILE A 138 1.84 13.74 -12.64
C ILE A 138 2.23 15.23 -12.59
N VAL A 139 1.25 16.11 -12.35
CA VAL A 139 1.49 17.55 -12.21
C VAL A 139 2.37 17.84 -10.99
N SER A 140 2.06 17.28 -9.82
CA SER A 140 2.85 17.52 -8.61
C SER A 140 4.27 16.93 -8.69
N GLY A 141 4.43 15.76 -9.30
CA GLY A 141 5.74 15.14 -9.54
C GLY A 141 6.61 15.97 -10.49
N GLY A 142 6.01 16.51 -11.57
CA GLY A 142 6.69 17.44 -12.47
C GLY A 142 7.16 18.71 -11.76
N ILE A 143 6.31 19.30 -10.91
CA ILE A 143 6.67 20.48 -10.10
C ILE A 143 7.83 20.17 -9.14
N MET A 144 7.76 19.05 -8.40
CA MET A 144 8.85 18.66 -7.49
C MET A 144 10.17 18.45 -8.22
N GLY A 145 10.15 17.78 -9.37
CA GLY A 145 11.35 17.57 -10.19
C GLY A 145 11.98 18.87 -10.69
N ILE A 146 11.16 19.86 -11.09
CA ILE A 146 11.65 21.20 -11.48
C ILE A 146 12.27 21.93 -10.29
N VAL A 147 11.64 21.88 -9.12
CA VAL A 147 12.14 22.52 -7.89
C VAL A 147 13.49 21.94 -7.48
N GLU A 148 13.63 20.61 -7.54
CA GLU A 148 14.86 19.93 -7.16
C GLU A 148 16.00 20.20 -8.16
N LEU A 149 15.70 20.19 -9.47
CA LEU A 149 16.64 20.60 -10.50
C LEU A 149 17.10 22.05 -10.31
N GLY A 150 16.19 22.96 -9.98
CA GLY A 150 16.51 24.36 -9.68
C GLY A 150 17.42 24.52 -8.46
N ARG A 151 17.20 23.73 -7.40
CA ARG A 151 18.08 23.71 -6.21
C ARG A 151 19.47 23.18 -6.56
N TYR A 152 19.55 22.09 -7.33
CA TYR A 152 20.82 21.51 -7.77
C TYR A 152 21.64 22.49 -8.61
N LEU A 153 21.00 23.17 -9.57
CA LEU A 153 21.67 24.16 -10.42
C LEU A 153 22.12 25.39 -9.63
N LYS A 154 21.34 25.83 -8.64
CA LYS A 154 21.72 26.96 -7.77
C LYS A 154 22.90 26.63 -6.85
N GLY A 155 22.96 25.41 -6.32
CA GLY A 155 24.06 24.93 -5.47
C GLY A 155 25.39 24.70 -6.20
N LYS A 156 25.37 24.65 -7.54
CA LYS A 156 26.58 24.58 -8.38
C LYS A 156 27.21 25.94 -8.71
N ASN A 157 26.49 27.04 -8.48
CA ASN A 157 26.89 28.41 -8.85
C ASN A 157 27.43 29.23 -7.66
N THR A 158 27.67 28.58 -6.52
CA THR A 158 28.37 29.09 -5.34
C THR A 158 29.51 28.14 -5.02
#